data_AF-A0A962DBW1-F1
#
_entry.id   AF-A0A962DBW1-F1
#
_cell.length_a   1.000
_cell.length_b   1.000
_cell.length_c   1.000
_cell.angle_alpha   90.00
_cell.angle_beta   90.00
_cell.angle_gamma   90.00
#
_symmetry.space_group_name_H-M   'P 1'
#
loop_
_entity.id
_entity.type
_entity.pdbx_description
1 polymer ?
#
loop_
_entity_poly.entity_id
_entity_poly.type
_entity_poly.pdbx_seq_one_letter_code
_entity_poly.pdbx_strand_id
1 'polypeptide(L)' 'MEDQIDIRERLAEYQSEHQALDEVISRASEGDKPVNLLHLQQLKKKKLWLKDMIQKLQSDLIDDIIA' A
#
# COMPACT_ATOMS: atom_id res chain seq x y z
N MET A 1 -2.45 24.56 0.78
CA MET A 1 -3.65 23.88 0.22
C MET A 1 -3.26 22.97 -0.93
N GLU A 2 -2.40 23.39 -1.86
CA GLU A 2 -1.84 22.53 -2.92
C GLU A 2 -1.16 21.27 -2.35
N ASP A 3 -0.38 21.42 -1.26
CA ASP A 3 0.29 20.30 -0.59
C ASP A 3 -0.67 19.21 -0.05
N GLN A 4 -1.86 19.59 0.42
CA GLN A 4 -2.85 18.63 0.93
C GLN A 4 -3.53 17.87 -0.21
N ILE A 5 -3.69 18.48 -1.37
CA ILE A 5 -4.24 17.82 -2.56
C ILE A 5 -3.24 16.77 -3.03
N ASP A 6 -1.96 17.14 -3.13
CA ASP A 6 -0.87 16.22 -3.51
C ASP A 6 -0.74 15.03 -2.55
N ILE A 7 -0.87 15.27 -1.24
CA ILE A 7 -0.83 14.20 -0.24
C ILE A 7 -2.04 13.26 -0.38
N ARG A 8 -3.23 13.79 -0.64
CA ARG A 8 -4.45 12.99 -0.85
C ARG A 8 -4.39 12.16 -2.14
N GLU A 9 -3.85 12.71 -3.21
CA GLU A 9 -3.64 11.99 -4.46
C GLU A 9 -2.64 10.84 -4.28
N ARG A 10 -1.48 11.11 -3.68
CA ARG A 10 -0.50 10.07 -3.34
C ARG A 10 -1.06 8.99 -2.42
N LEU A 11 -1.89 9.39 -1.44
CA LEU A 11 -2.56 8.46 -0.56
C LEU A 11 -3.50 7.52 -1.34
N ALA A 12 -4.29 8.06 -2.27
CA ALA A 12 -5.17 7.28 -3.11
C ALA A 12 -4.39 6.32 -4.04
N GLU A 13 -3.29 6.78 -4.62
CA GLU A 13 -2.38 5.95 -5.42
C GLU A 13 -1.83 4.77 -4.61
N TYR A 14 -1.26 5.04 -3.42
CA TYR A 14 -0.71 3.98 -2.58
C TYR A 14 -1.78 3.01 -2.07
N GLN A 15 -2.99 3.49 -1.76
CA GLN A 15 -4.11 2.63 -1.39
C GLN A 15 -4.52 1.70 -2.53
N SER A 16 -4.64 2.23 -3.75
CA SER A 16 -4.95 1.45 -4.94
C SER A 16 -3.86 0.40 -5.22
N GLU A 17 -2.58 0.79 -5.14
CA GLU A 17 -1.46 -0.13 -5.36
C GLU A 17 -1.39 -1.21 -4.27
N HIS A 18 -1.65 -0.85 -3.02
CA HIS A 18 -1.71 -1.78 -1.90
C HIS A 18 -2.83 -2.82 -2.10
N GLN A 19 -4.02 -2.38 -2.55
CA GLN A 19 -5.14 -3.27 -2.85
C GLN A 19 -4.81 -4.22 -4.00
N ALA A 20 -4.23 -3.72 -5.09
CA ALA A 20 -3.81 -4.53 -6.21
C ALA A 20 -2.77 -5.59 -5.80
N LEU A 21 -1.79 -5.21 -4.97
CA LEU A 21 -0.82 -6.17 -4.42
C LEU A 21 -1.47 -7.24 -3.56
N ASP A 22 -2.52 -6.90 -2.82
CA ASP A 22 -3.23 -7.89 -2.00
C ASP A 22 -3.94 -8.94 -2.86
N GLU A 23 -4.60 -8.51 -3.93
CA GLU A 23 -5.22 -9.42 -4.89
C GLU A 23 -4.18 -10.34 -5.54
N VAL A 24 -3.03 -9.79 -5.94
CA VAL A 24 -1.94 -10.58 -6.54
C VAL A 24 -1.41 -11.61 -5.54
N ILE A 25 -1.24 -11.24 -4.26
CA ILE A 25 -0.78 -12.16 -3.21
C ILE A 25 -1.81 -13.27 -2.94
N SER A 26 -3.11 -12.93 -2.90
CA SER A 26 -4.19 -13.92 -2.71
C SER A 26 -4.22 -14.91 -3.87
N ARG A 27 -4.24 -14.43 -5.12
CA ARG A 27 -4.20 -15.29 -6.31
C ARG A 27 -2.94 -16.16 -6.35
N ALA A 28 -1.79 -15.61 -5.96
CA ALA A 28 -0.53 -16.35 -5.91
C ALA A 28 -0.50 -17.41 -4.79
N SER A 29 -1.33 -17.28 -3.75
CA SER A 29 -1.41 -18.21 -2.64
C SER A 29 -2.48 -19.30 -2.85
N GLU A 30 -3.50 -19.03 -3.66
CA GLU A 30 -4.63 -19.95 -3.92
C GLU A 30 -4.38 -20.91 -5.10
N GLY A 31 -3.39 -20.63 -5.95
CA GLY A 31 -3.12 -21.47 -7.11
C GLY A 31 -2.46 -22.81 -6.77
N ASP A 32 -2.86 -23.88 -7.46
CA ASP A 32 -2.24 -25.23 -7.41
C ASP A 32 -0.78 -25.28 -7.92
N LYS A 33 -0.21 -24.15 -8.32
CA LYS A 33 1.16 -24.08 -8.86
C LYS A 33 2.16 -23.94 -7.71
N PRO A 34 3.37 -24.51 -7.84
CA PRO A 34 4.43 -24.30 -6.87
C PRO A 34 4.70 -22.80 -6.71
N VAL A 35 4.40 -22.32 -5.51
CA VAL A 35 4.50 -20.92 -5.16
C VAL A 35 5.98 -20.55 -5.05
N ASN A 36 6.41 -19.55 -5.83
CA ASN A 36 7.74 -18.98 -5.65
C ASN A 36 7.76 -18.17 -4.34
N LEU A 37 8.28 -18.79 -3.28
CA LEU A 37 8.34 -18.19 -1.94
C LEU A 37 9.11 -16.86 -1.92
N LEU A 38 10.17 -16.73 -2.72
CA LEU A 38 10.93 -15.48 -2.82
C LEU A 38 10.08 -14.36 -3.45
N HIS A 39 9.32 -14.69 -4.48
CA HIS A 39 8.41 -13.74 -5.12
C HIS A 39 7.30 -13.29 -4.15
N LEU A 40 6.67 -14.23 -3.45
CA LEU A 40 5.67 -13.89 -2.42
C LEU A 40 6.26 -13.03 -1.30
N GLN A 41 7.49 -13.31 -0.86
CA GLN A 41 8.15 -12.49 0.16
C GLN A 41 8.41 -11.06 -0.32
N GLN A 42 8.81 -10.87 -1.58
CA GLN A 42 8.98 -9.55 -2.18
C GLN A 42 7.66 -8.79 -2.26
N LEU A 43 6.57 -9.44 -2.70
CA LEU A 43 5.24 -8.84 -2.76
C LEU A 43 4.75 -8.41 -1.38
N LYS A 44 4.88 -9.29 -0.37
CA LYS A 44 4.51 -8.98 1.02
C LYS A 44 5.34 -7.83 1.60
N LYS A 45 6.64 -7.76 1.31
CA LYS A 45 7.50 -6.62 1.69
C LYS A 45 7.03 -5.32 1.05
N LYS A 46 6.71 -5.35 -0.25
CA LYS A 46 6.18 -4.17 -0.95
C LYS A 46 4.83 -3.73 -0.37
N LYS A 47 3.93 -4.67 -0.07
CA LYS A 47 2.65 -4.40 0.59
C LYS A 47 2.85 -3.74 1.97
N LEU A 48 3.79 -4.25 2.77
CA LEU A 48 4.11 -3.67 4.07
C LEU A 48 4.62 -2.22 3.94
N TRP A 49 5.54 -1.97 3.02
CA TRP A 49 6.05 -0.63 2.78
C TRP A 49 4.95 0.36 2.37
N LEU A 50 4.05 -0.04 1.47
CA LEU A 50 2.91 0.80 1.08
C LEU A 50 1.98 1.09 2.26
N LYS A 51 1.72 0.09 3.11
CA LYS A 51 0.93 0.28 4.32
C LYS A 51 1.59 1.31 5.25
N ASP A 52 2.90 1.23 5.46
CA ASP A 52 3.63 2.17 6.31
C ASP A 52 3.59 3.60 5.72
N MET A 53 3.71 3.74 4.39
CA MET A 53 3.58 5.05 3.73
C MET A 53 2.17 5.62 3.80
N ILE A 54 1.14 4.78 3.61
CA ILE A 54 -0.26 5.17 3.81
C ILE A 54 -0.48 5.70 5.22
N GLN A 55 0.01 4.98 6.24
CA GLN A 55 -0.15 5.40 7.64
C GLN A 55 0.58 6.72 7.92
N LYS A 56 1.77 6.90 7.36
CA LYS A 56 2.52 8.16 7.50
C LYS A 56 1.76 9.34 6.87
N LEU A 57 1.32 9.20 5.61
CA LEU A 57 0.56 10.25 4.93
C LEU A 57 -0.78 10.54 5.61
N GLN A 58 -1.44 9.52 6.16
CA GLN A 58 -2.66 9.69 6.96
C GLN A 58 -2.37 10.45 8.26
N SER A 59 -1.26 10.16 8.95
CA SER A 59 -0.85 10.88 10.15
C SER A 59 -0.58 12.36 9.85
N ASP A 60 0.19 12.63 8.79
CA ASP A 60 0.51 14.00 8.35
C ASP A 60 -0.78 14.79 8.01
N LEU A 61 -1.77 14.15 7.38
CA LEU A 61 -3.09 14.76 7.12
C LEU A 61 -3.91 15.00 8.39
N ILE A 62 -3.84 14.09 9.38
CA ILE A 62 -4.58 14.22 10.64
C ILE A 62 -3.99 15.38 11.46
N ASP A 63 -2.67 15.47 11.55
CA ASP A 63 -1.98 16.54 12.27
C ASP A 63 -2.31 17.91 11.66
N ASP A 64 -2.41 18.01 10.33
CA ASP A 64 -2.77 19.24 9.61
C ASP A 64 -4.28 19.61 9.71
N ILE A 65 -5.15 18.67 10.12
CA ILE A 65 -6.57 18.94 10.38
C ILE A 65 -6.80 19.43 11.81
N ILE A 66 -5.91 19.05 12.75
CA ILE A 66 -6.07 19.31 14.19
C ILE A 66 -5.18 20.47 14.67
N ALA A 67 -4.15 20.86 13.91
CA ALA A 67 -3.32 22.05 14.14
C ALA A 67 -4.07 23.36 13.85
#